data_AF-A0A2J8SXD8-F1
#
_entry.id   AF-A0A2J8SXD8-F1
#
_cell.length_a   1.000
_cell.length_b   1.000
_cell.length_c   1.000
_cell.angle_alpha   90.00
_cell.angle_beta   90.00
_cell.angle_gamma   90.00
#
_symmetry.space_group_name_H-M   'P 1'
#
loop_
_entity.id
_entity.type
_entity.pdbx_description
1 polymer ?
#
loop_
_entity_poly.entity_id
_entity_poly.type
_entity_poly.pdbx_seq_one_letter_code
_entity_poly.pdbx_strand_id
1 'polypeptide(L)'
;MEPGRARLRLQRTEGLGGERERQPCGDGNTETHRAPDLVQWTRHMEAMKAQLLEQAQGQLRELLDRAMREAIQSYLSQDKPLPPPPPGSLSRTQEPSLGKQKVFIIRKSLLDELMEVQHFRTIYHMFIAGLCVFIISTLAIDFIDEGRLLLEFDLLIFSFGQLPLALVTWVPMFLSTLLAPYQALRLWVRQGARGTWTPATGLGCALLATHAVVLCALPVHVAVQHQLPPASRCVLVFEQVRFLMKSYSFLREAVPGTLRARRGEGIQAPSFSSYLYFLFCPTLIYRETYPRPWDACSMPASSWVASVFLSLPT
;
A
#
# COMPACT_ATOMS: atom_id res chain seq x y z
N MET A 1 25.99 61.75 25.46
CA MET A 1 26.18 60.45 24.79
C MET A 1 26.92 59.57 25.78
N GLU A 2 26.24 58.53 26.28
CA GLU A 2 26.63 57.40 27.17
C GLU A 2 27.96 57.49 27.95
N PRO A 3 28.02 57.10 29.24
CA PRO A 3 27.61 55.75 29.63
C PRO A 3 27.09 55.60 31.10
N GLY A 4 26.63 54.41 31.49
CA GLY A 4 26.61 54.09 32.93
C GLY A 4 25.78 52.92 33.41
N ARG A 5 26.32 51.70 33.30
CA ARG A 5 25.83 50.45 33.90
C ARG A 5 25.89 50.50 35.44
N ALA A 6 24.80 50.23 36.18
CA ALA A 6 24.84 49.54 37.49
C ALA A 6 23.44 49.21 38.06
N ARG A 7 23.27 47.93 38.46
CA ARG A 7 22.19 47.42 39.34
C ARG A 7 22.37 47.97 40.76
N LEU A 8 21.27 48.15 41.52
CA LEU A 8 20.95 47.41 42.76
C LEU A 8 19.98 48.14 43.70
N ARG A 9 19.08 47.31 44.26
CA ARG A 9 18.40 47.35 45.57
C ARG A 9 17.23 48.33 45.74
N LEU A 10 16.03 47.82 46.00
CA LEU A 10 15.49 47.14 47.19
C LEU A 10 14.93 48.14 48.20
N GLN A 11 13.63 47.94 48.45
CA GLN A 11 12.93 48.03 49.74
C GLN A 11 12.10 49.28 50.04
N ARG A 12 10.91 48.94 50.57
CA ARG A 12 10.17 49.62 51.65
C ARG A 12 9.33 50.83 51.21
N THR A 13 8.10 51.05 51.66
CA THR A 13 7.06 50.37 52.47
C THR A 13 5.94 51.41 52.58
N GLU A 14 4.70 50.98 52.79
CA GLU A 14 3.58 51.62 53.52
C GLU A 14 2.28 51.20 52.82
N GLY A 15 1.33 50.49 53.44
CA GLY A 15 0.73 50.68 54.77
C GLY A 15 -0.72 51.08 54.51
N LEU A 16 -1.72 50.21 54.74
CA LEU A 16 -2.66 50.13 55.87
C LEU A 16 -3.92 49.51 55.22
N GLY A 17 -4.75 48.65 55.78
CA GLY A 17 -5.16 48.36 57.14
C GLY A 17 -6.61 47.85 57.05
N GLY A 18 -7.03 46.92 57.93
CA GLY A 18 -8.44 46.53 58.02
C GLY A 18 -8.70 45.07 58.38
N GLU A 19 -8.68 44.77 59.68
CA GLU A 19 -9.26 43.58 60.32
C GLU A 19 -10.70 43.25 59.86
N ARG A 20 -10.99 41.95 59.69
CA ARG A 20 -11.95 41.23 60.57
C ARG A 20 -12.08 39.76 60.18
N GLU A 21 -11.75 38.89 61.15
CA GLU A 21 -12.32 37.54 61.25
C GLU A 21 -13.85 37.60 61.26
N ARG A 22 -14.48 36.64 60.56
CA ARG A 22 -15.68 35.92 61.02
C ARG A 22 -16.01 34.81 60.02
N GLN A 23 -15.69 33.59 60.41
CA GLN A 23 -16.45 32.42 60.00
C GLN A 23 -17.71 32.33 60.88
N PRO A 24 -18.86 31.99 60.30
CA PRO A 24 -19.63 30.89 60.88
C PRO A 24 -20.13 29.91 59.81
N CYS A 25 -20.21 28.64 60.19
CA CYS A 25 -20.98 27.62 59.49
C CYS A 25 -22.44 28.08 59.28
N GLY A 26 -22.96 27.83 58.09
CA GLY A 26 -24.36 27.98 57.73
C GLY A 26 -24.66 27.12 56.50
N ASP A 27 -25.28 25.98 56.76
CA ASP A 27 -25.89 25.04 55.83
C ASP A 27 -26.94 25.71 54.92
N GLY A 28 -27.13 25.18 53.71
CA GLY A 28 -28.30 25.47 52.88
C GLY A 28 -28.05 26.04 51.48
N ASN A 29 -28.07 25.13 50.49
CA ASN A 29 -28.73 25.30 49.19
C ASN A 29 -28.04 26.13 48.09
N THR A 30 -27.05 25.54 47.40
CA THR A 30 -26.65 25.94 46.03
C THR A 30 -26.30 24.75 45.12
N GLU A 31 -27.03 23.63 45.22
CA GLU A 31 -26.82 22.49 44.31
C GLU A 31 -27.84 22.43 43.15
N THR A 32 -28.91 23.23 43.19
CA THR A 32 -29.98 23.13 42.18
C THR A 32 -29.75 23.97 40.92
N HIS A 33 -28.82 24.93 40.91
CA HIS A 33 -28.61 25.86 39.78
C HIS A 33 -27.45 25.48 38.84
N ARG A 34 -26.47 24.69 39.31
CA ARG A 34 -25.29 24.29 38.51
C ARG A 34 -25.55 23.07 37.62
N ALA A 35 -26.43 22.16 38.05
CA ALA A 35 -26.85 21.00 37.29
C ALA A 35 -27.71 21.32 36.04
N PRO A 36 -28.70 22.24 36.07
CA PRO A 36 -29.48 22.58 34.88
C PRO A 36 -28.63 23.27 33.81
N ASP A 37 -27.66 24.12 34.18
CA ASP A 37 -26.76 24.80 33.23
C ASP A 37 -25.88 23.82 32.45
N LEU A 38 -25.39 22.76 33.11
CA LEU A 38 -24.54 21.75 32.45
C LEU A 38 -25.34 20.92 31.43
N VAL A 39 -26.60 20.59 31.76
CA VAL A 39 -27.50 19.86 30.86
C VAL A 39 -27.98 20.74 29.70
N GLN A 40 -28.15 22.04 29.92
CA GLN A 40 -28.43 23.00 28.84
C GLN A 40 -27.22 23.15 27.90
N TRP A 41 -26.02 23.23 28.47
CA TRP A 41 -24.77 23.35 27.72
C TRP A 41 -24.50 22.12 26.84
N THR A 42 -24.69 20.91 27.35
CA THR A 42 -24.47 19.67 26.56
C THR A 42 -25.46 19.58 25.40
N ARG A 43 -26.74 19.89 25.62
CA ARG A 43 -27.74 19.96 24.55
C ARG A 43 -27.41 21.01 23.49
N HIS A 44 -26.89 22.16 23.90
CA HIS A 44 -26.47 23.21 22.97
C HIS A 44 -25.24 22.79 22.16
N MET A 45 -24.27 22.11 22.79
CA MET A 45 -23.09 21.56 22.11
C MET A 45 -23.46 20.45 21.12
N GLU A 46 -24.41 19.59 21.46
CA GLU A 46 -24.94 18.57 20.55
C GLU A 46 -25.67 19.20 19.36
N ALA A 47 -26.48 20.23 19.59
CA ALA A 47 -27.15 20.99 18.54
C ALA A 47 -26.13 21.69 17.61
N MET A 48 -25.12 22.34 18.17
CA MET A 48 -24.04 22.98 17.40
C MET A 48 -23.23 21.96 16.60
N LYS A 49 -22.91 20.81 17.20
CA LYS A 49 -22.21 19.73 16.49
C LYS A 49 -23.04 19.21 15.32
N ALA A 50 -24.35 19.02 15.50
CA ALA A 50 -25.24 18.58 14.44
C ALA A 50 -25.31 19.60 13.30
N GLN A 51 -25.45 20.89 13.62
CA GLN A 51 -25.46 21.97 12.62
C GLN A 51 -24.15 22.05 11.84
N LEU A 52 -23.01 21.94 12.52
CA LEU A 52 -21.70 22.02 11.88
C LEU A 52 -21.44 20.80 10.98
N LEU A 53 -21.94 19.62 11.37
CA LEU A 53 -21.84 18.39 10.59
C LEU A 53 -22.73 18.45 9.35
N GLU A 54 -23.95 18.98 9.45
CA GLU A 54 -24.79 19.23 8.27
C GLU A 54 -24.18 20.25 7.32
N GLN A 55 -23.64 21.35 7.84
CA GLN A 55 -22.99 22.37 7.02
C GLN A 55 -21.75 21.81 6.29
N ALA A 56 -20.94 21.00 6.98
CA ALA A 56 -19.79 20.33 6.38
C ALA A 56 -20.22 19.31 5.31
N GLN A 57 -21.29 18.54 5.57
CA GLN A 57 -21.83 17.61 4.58
C GLN A 57 -22.39 18.32 3.35
N GLY A 58 -23.06 19.46 3.53
CA GLY A 58 -23.57 20.29 2.44
C GLY A 58 -22.42 20.82 1.55
N GLN A 59 -21.41 21.42 2.18
CA GLN A 59 -20.22 21.93 1.48
C GLN A 59 -19.47 20.83 0.73
N LEU A 60 -19.30 19.66 1.35
CA LEU A 60 -18.61 18.53 0.72
C LEU A 60 -19.40 17.99 -0.49
N ARG A 61 -20.73 17.90 -0.38
CA ARG A 61 -21.59 17.49 -1.49
C ARG A 61 -21.51 18.44 -2.67
N GLU A 62 -21.50 19.75 -2.42
CA GLU A 62 -21.36 20.75 -3.47
C GLU A 62 -20.00 20.66 -4.18
N LEU A 63 -18.91 20.50 -3.43
CA LEU A 63 -17.57 20.34 -4.01
C LEU A 63 -17.46 19.05 -4.81
N LEU A 64 -18.01 17.95 -4.31
CA LEU A 64 -18.03 16.67 -5.02
C LEU A 64 -18.85 16.75 -6.32
N ASP A 65 -20.00 17.42 -6.28
CA ASP A 65 -20.89 17.56 -7.43
C ASP A 65 -20.30 18.53 -8.48
N ARG A 66 -19.59 19.59 -8.06
CA ARG A 66 -18.78 20.43 -8.96
C ARG A 66 -17.65 19.63 -9.62
N ALA A 67 -16.86 18.90 -8.84
CA ALA A 67 -15.77 18.08 -9.37
C ALA A 67 -16.28 17.00 -10.33
N MET A 68 -17.43 16.38 -10.02
CA MET A 68 -18.06 15.39 -10.88
C MET A 68 -18.57 16.01 -12.18
N ARG A 69 -19.19 17.19 -12.14
CA ARG A 69 -19.60 17.93 -13.35
C ARG A 69 -18.41 18.34 -14.21
N GLU A 70 -17.34 18.85 -13.61
CA GLU A 70 -16.11 19.24 -14.31
C GLU A 70 -15.44 18.01 -14.95
N ALA A 71 -15.41 16.88 -14.25
CA ALA A 71 -14.94 15.62 -14.80
C ALA A 71 -15.78 15.23 -16.02
N ILE A 72 -17.11 15.17 -15.90
CA ILE A 72 -18.02 14.80 -17.00
C ILE A 72 -17.88 15.75 -18.20
N GLN A 73 -17.75 17.07 -17.96
CA GLN A 73 -17.51 18.06 -19.02
C GLN A 73 -16.15 17.88 -19.69
N SER A 74 -15.11 17.52 -18.95
CA SER A 74 -13.79 17.21 -19.52
C SER A 74 -13.82 15.95 -20.40
N TYR A 75 -14.65 14.96 -20.04
CA TYR A 75 -14.88 13.76 -20.86
C TYR A 75 -15.68 14.08 -22.13
N LEU A 76 -16.74 14.89 -22.03
CA LEU A 76 -17.57 15.29 -23.18
C LEU A 76 -16.85 16.24 -24.15
N SER A 77 -15.98 17.13 -23.65
CA SER A 77 -15.22 18.07 -24.49
C SER A 77 -14.12 17.39 -25.30
N GLN A 78 -13.71 16.17 -24.94
CA GLN A 78 -12.82 15.35 -25.78
C GLN A 78 -13.54 14.74 -27.00
N ASP A 79 -14.87 14.77 -27.06
CA ASP A 79 -15.67 14.03 -28.03
C ASP A 79 -16.38 14.93 -29.08
N LYS A 80 -15.78 16.09 -29.42
CA LYS A 80 -16.29 16.95 -30.49
C LYS A 80 -15.67 16.59 -31.85
N PRO A 81 -16.44 16.11 -32.85
CA PRO A 81 -15.92 15.80 -34.18
C PRO A 81 -15.72 17.08 -35.02
N LEU A 82 -14.56 17.21 -35.67
CA LEU A 82 -14.30 18.12 -36.79
C LEU A 82 -14.86 17.54 -38.11
N PRO A 83 -15.15 18.38 -39.13
CA PRO A 83 -16.06 18.04 -40.23
C PRO A 83 -15.49 17.02 -41.23
N PRO A 84 -16.36 16.33 -42.00
CA PRO A 84 -15.98 15.13 -42.77
C PRO A 84 -15.29 15.45 -44.11
N PRO A 85 -14.23 14.72 -44.50
CA PRO A 85 -13.79 14.52 -45.88
C PRO A 85 -14.42 13.24 -46.51
N PRO A 86 -14.32 13.02 -47.84
CA PRO A 86 -15.31 12.31 -48.66
C PRO A 86 -15.27 10.77 -48.53
N PRO A 87 -16.31 10.05 -49.00
CA PRO A 87 -16.55 8.66 -48.63
C PRO A 87 -15.75 7.69 -49.49
N GLY A 88 -14.99 6.80 -48.85
CA GLY A 88 -14.35 5.67 -49.50
C GLY A 88 -13.75 4.68 -48.50
N SER A 89 -14.25 3.44 -48.55
CA SER A 89 -13.78 2.20 -47.91
C SER A 89 -14.20 1.91 -46.46
N LEU A 90 -15.13 0.96 -46.36
CA LEU A 90 -15.57 0.23 -45.18
C LEU A 90 -14.48 -0.71 -44.66
N SER A 91 -13.91 -0.42 -43.49
CA SER A 91 -13.48 -1.45 -42.51
C SER A 91 -13.12 -0.78 -41.18
N ARG A 92 -14.12 -0.21 -40.48
CA ARG A 92 -13.92 0.26 -39.11
C ARG A 92 -14.27 -0.87 -38.15
N THR A 93 -13.34 -1.81 -37.99
CA THR A 93 -13.33 -2.69 -36.82
C THR A 93 -13.26 -1.79 -35.60
N GLN A 94 -14.31 -1.87 -34.79
CA GLN A 94 -14.43 -1.22 -33.50
C GLN A 94 -13.26 -1.67 -32.62
N GLU A 95 -12.17 -0.91 -32.57
CA GLU A 95 -11.14 -1.02 -31.54
C GLU A 95 -11.84 -0.75 -30.20
N PRO A 96 -11.98 -1.73 -29.31
CA PRO A 96 -12.45 -1.45 -27.97
C PRO A 96 -11.36 -0.59 -27.32
N SER A 97 -11.77 0.50 -26.69
CA SER A 97 -10.94 1.39 -25.90
C SER A 97 -10.15 0.63 -24.83
N LEU A 98 -9.00 0.07 -25.19
CA LEU A 98 -7.98 -0.44 -24.28
C LEU A 98 -7.41 0.79 -23.57
N GLY A 99 -8.04 1.12 -22.43
CA GLY A 99 -7.75 2.31 -21.64
C GLY A 99 -6.25 2.49 -21.44
N LYS A 100 -5.77 3.70 -21.77
CA LYS A 100 -4.47 4.30 -21.45
C LYS A 100 -3.49 3.29 -20.83
N GLN A 101 -2.77 2.58 -21.70
CA GLN A 101 -1.84 1.53 -21.31
C GLN A 101 -0.71 2.15 -20.47
N LYS A 102 -0.47 1.64 -19.26
CA LYS A 102 0.67 2.11 -18.44
C LYS A 102 1.97 1.76 -19.16
N VAL A 103 2.72 2.80 -19.53
CA VAL A 103 4.06 2.71 -20.12
C VAL A 103 5.09 2.74 -19.00
N PHE A 104 6.02 1.78 -18.99
CA PHE A 104 7.12 1.75 -18.05
C PHE A 104 8.29 2.54 -18.63
N ILE A 105 8.73 3.57 -17.90
CA ILE A 105 9.86 4.42 -18.27
C ILE A 105 10.90 4.28 -17.16
N ILE A 106 12.17 4.22 -17.53
CA ILE A 106 13.29 4.24 -16.57
C ILE A 106 13.29 5.61 -15.91
N ARG A 107 13.06 5.63 -14.60
CA ARG A 107 13.12 6.84 -13.77
C ARG A 107 13.65 6.47 -12.39
N LYS A 108 14.37 7.39 -11.75
CA LYS A 108 14.75 7.22 -10.35
C LYS A 108 13.50 7.26 -9.47
N SER A 109 13.59 6.68 -8.27
CA SER A 109 12.50 6.80 -7.30
C SER A 109 12.38 8.27 -6.89
N LEU A 110 11.17 8.80 -6.80
CA LEU A 110 10.95 10.17 -6.34
C LEU A 110 11.55 10.40 -4.94
N LEU A 111 11.55 9.38 -4.08
CA LEU A 111 12.16 9.47 -2.77
C LEU A 111 13.69 9.60 -2.86
N ASP A 112 14.29 8.95 -3.86
CA ASP A 112 15.74 9.05 -4.11
C ASP A 112 16.12 10.44 -4.65
N GLU A 113 15.33 10.97 -5.59
CA GLU A 113 15.46 12.38 -6.04
C GLU A 113 15.19 13.37 -4.91
N LEU A 114 14.22 13.08 -4.03
CA LEU A 114 13.88 13.93 -2.90
C LEU A 114 14.94 13.89 -1.80
N MET A 115 15.59 12.74 -1.57
CA MET A 115 16.74 12.60 -0.66
C MET A 115 17.97 13.36 -1.14
N GLU A 116 18.06 13.69 -2.43
CA GLU A 116 19.10 14.58 -2.96
C GLU A 116 18.96 16.01 -2.41
N VAL A 117 17.73 16.42 -2.07
CA VAL A 117 17.47 17.72 -1.44
C VAL A 117 17.99 17.73 0.00
N GLN A 118 18.82 18.73 0.32
CA GLN A 118 19.50 18.83 1.62
C GLN A 118 18.56 18.75 2.83
N HIS A 119 17.36 19.34 2.76
CA HIS A 119 16.39 19.32 3.85
C HIS A 119 15.85 17.92 4.16
N PHE A 120 15.57 17.10 3.15
CA PHE A 120 15.11 15.73 3.37
C PHE A 120 16.23 14.82 3.85
N ARG A 121 17.45 15.04 3.38
CA ARG A 121 18.64 14.34 3.90
C ARG A 121 18.84 14.61 5.40
N THR A 122 18.63 15.85 5.86
CA THR A 122 18.70 16.16 7.30
C THR A 122 17.61 15.46 8.10
N ILE A 123 16.38 15.37 7.56
CA ILE A 123 15.28 14.63 8.20
C ILE A 123 15.61 13.13 8.27
N TYR A 124 16.15 12.54 7.20
CA TYR A 124 16.60 11.15 7.18
C TYR A 124 17.65 10.86 8.25
N HIS A 125 18.69 11.70 8.36
CA HIS A 125 19.69 11.55 9.42
C HIS A 125 19.14 11.80 10.82
N MET A 126 18.16 12.69 10.99
CA MET A 126 17.47 12.88 12.26
C MET A 126 16.70 11.62 12.67
N PHE A 127 16.01 10.95 11.73
CA PHE A 127 15.34 9.68 11.99
C PHE A 127 16.33 8.56 12.33
N ILE A 128 17.46 8.47 11.61
CA ILE A 128 18.51 7.49 11.95
C ILE A 128 19.08 7.78 13.34
N ALA A 129 19.43 9.03 13.63
CA ALA A 129 19.96 9.41 14.94
C ALA A 129 18.95 9.12 16.05
N GLY A 130 17.66 9.42 15.82
CA GLY A 130 16.57 9.09 16.74
C GLY A 130 16.42 7.58 16.94
N LEU A 131 16.50 6.78 15.87
CA LEU A 131 16.48 5.31 15.96
C LEU A 131 17.70 4.78 16.72
N CYS A 132 18.90 5.30 16.46
CA CYS A 132 20.12 4.95 17.19
C CYS A 132 20.00 5.28 18.68
N VAL A 133 19.53 6.48 19.02
CA VAL A 133 19.31 6.89 20.42
C VAL A 133 18.25 6.00 21.07
N PHE A 134 17.17 5.67 20.37
CA PHE A 134 16.15 4.75 20.87
C PHE A 134 16.73 3.36 21.16
N ILE A 135 17.47 2.78 20.21
CA ILE A 135 18.12 1.47 20.40
C ILE A 135 19.12 1.51 21.56
N ILE A 136 19.98 2.54 21.63
CA ILE A 136 20.96 2.69 22.72
C ILE A 136 20.25 2.87 24.06
N SER A 137 19.15 3.65 24.10
CA SER A 137 18.38 3.88 25.31
C SER A 137 17.70 2.59 25.79
N THR A 138 17.10 1.82 24.88
CA THR A 138 16.53 0.51 25.21
C THR A 138 17.62 -0.43 25.73
N LEU A 139 18.75 -0.55 25.03
CA LEU A 139 19.89 -1.37 25.47
C LEU A 139 20.44 -0.94 26.83
N ALA A 140 20.48 0.37 27.11
CA ALA A 140 20.97 0.88 28.39
C ALA A 140 20.03 0.53 29.55
N ILE A 141 18.71 0.65 29.33
CA ILE A 141 17.69 0.25 30.31
C ILE A 141 17.77 -1.26 30.55
N ASP A 142 17.75 -2.06 29.47
CA ASP A 142 17.83 -3.53 29.56
C ASP A 142 19.13 -3.98 30.25
N PHE A 143 20.26 -3.29 30.01
CA PHE A 143 21.53 -3.58 30.67
C PHE A 143 21.52 -3.26 32.16
N ILE A 144 20.88 -2.16 32.57
CA ILE A 144 20.80 -1.75 33.99
C ILE A 144 19.86 -2.69 34.76
N ASP A 145 18.73 -3.07 34.17
CA ASP A 145 17.69 -3.84 34.84
C ASP A 145 18.02 -5.34 34.89
N GLU A 146 18.48 -5.96 33.80
CA GLU A 146 18.71 -7.41 33.72
C GLU A 146 20.19 -7.83 33.71
N GLY A 147 21.12 -6.89 33.50
CA GLY A 147 22.56 -7.18 33.45
C GLY A 147 23.01 -7.99 32.22
N ARG A 148 22.13 -8.19 31.22
CA ARG A 148 22.41 -8.91 29.97
C ARG A 148 22.15 -7.99 28.77
N LEU A 149 23.07 -7.99 27.79
CA LEU A 149 22.97 -7.21 26.54
C LEU A 149 22.07 -7.87 25.47
N LEU A 150 21.22 -8.81 25.86
CA LEU A 150 20.26 -9.42 24.96
C LEU A 150 19.09 -8.44 24.85
N LEU A 151 19.14 -7.57 23.84
CA LEU A 151 17.92 -6.92 23.34
C LEU A 151 16.87 -8.03 23.23
N GLU A 152 15.67 -7.82 23.75
CA GLU A 152 14.59 -8.81 23.82
C GLU A 152 14.04 -9.13 22.41
N PHE A 153 14.92 -9.61 21.53
CA PHE A 153 14.61 -10.19 20.22
C PHE A 153 13.71 -11.40 20.39
N ASP A 154 13.52 -11.91 21.61
CA ASP A 154 12.50 -12.90 21.96
C ASP A 154 11.11 -12.43 21.53
N LEU A 155 10.77 -11.14 21.64
CA LEU A 155 9.50 -10.63 21.12
C LEU A 155 9.43 -10.73 19.59
N LEU A 156 10.55 -10.47 18.90
CA LEU A 156 10.64 -10.58 17.44
C LEU A 156 10.63 -12.03 16.98
N ILE A 157 11.37 -12.92 17.63
CA ILE A 157 11.43 -14.36 17.37
C ILE A 157 10.06 -14.99 17.69
N PHE A 158 9.39 -14.55 18.74
CA PHE A 158 8.02 -14.94 19.08
C PHE A 158 7.05 -14.44 18.00
N SER A 159 7.13 -13.17 17.60
CA SER A 159 6.26 -12.56 16.58
C SER A 159 6.45 -13.18 15.19
N PHE A 160 7.68 -13.54 14.84
CA PHE A 160 8.08 -14.26 13.63
C PHE A 160 8.24 -15.77 13.88
N GLY A 161 7.61 -16.31 14.92
CA GLY A 161 7.67 -17.74 15.17
C GLY A 161 7.08 -18.51 13.99
N GLN A 162 7.57 -19.74 13.78
CA GLN A 162 7.09 -20.64 12.72
C GLN A 162 7.20 -20.07 11.29
N LEU A 163 8.14 -19.14 11.04
CA LEU A 163 8.49 -18.72 9.67
C LEU A 163 8.78 -19.88 8.70
N PRO A 164 9.46 -20.98 9.10
CA PRO A 164 9.67 -22.12 8.21
C PRO A 164 8.35 -22.74 7.71
N LEU A 165 7.31 -22.79 8.55
CA LEU A 165 6.00 -23.28 8.16
C LEU A 165 5.33 -22.34 7.15
N ALA A 166 5.46 -21.03 7.35
CA ALA A 166 4.99 -20.04 6.39
C ALA A 166 5.71 -20.16 5.04
N LEU A 167 7.02 -20.40 5.04
CA LEU A 167 7.82 -20.66 3.83
C LEU A 167 7.41 -21.95 3.12
N VAL A 168 7.22 -23.05 3.85
CA VAL A 168 6.74 -24.31 3.29
C VAL A 168 5.35 -24.14 2.67
N THR A 169 4.48 -23.35 3.30
CA THR A 169 3.14 -23.00 2.79
C THR A 169 3.20 -22.06 1.58
N TRP A 170 4.23 -21.23 1.51
CA TRP A 170 4.47 -20.32 0.40
C TRP A 170 4.87 -21.05 -0.89
N VAL A 171 5.67 -22.11 -0.81
CA VAL A 171 6.10 -22.91 -1.97
C VAL A 171 4.92 -23.40 -2.84
N PRO A 172 3.87 -24.07 -2.33
CA PRO A 172 2.74 -24.50 -3.13
C PRO A 172 1.91 -23.32 -3.66
N MET A 173 1.79 -22.21 -2.91
CA MET A 173 1.16 -20.99 -3.43
C MET A 173 1.91 -20.44 -4.64
N PHE A 174 3.23 -20.29 -4.52
CA PHE A 174 4.09 -19.82 -5.59
C PHE A 174 4.03 -20.76 -6.80
N LEU A 175 4.15 -22.07 -6.58
CA LEU A 175 4.12 -23.07 -7.64
C LEU A 175 2.76 -23.10 -8.36
N SER A 176 1.66 -22.98 -7.62
CA SER A 176 0.31 -22.90 -8.21
C SER A 176 0.16 -21.64 -9.07
N THR A 177 0.68 -20.50 -8.61
CA THR A 177 0.66 -19.22 -9.33
C THR A 177 1.54 -19.27 -10.59
N LEU A 178 2.65 -20.00 -10.54
CA LEU A 178 3.54 -20.18 -11.69
C LEU A 178 2.93 -21.11 -12.75
N LEU A 179 2.38 -22.25 -12.33
CA LEU A 179 1.95 -23.29 -13.26
C LEU A 179 0.52 -23.09 -13.77
N ALA A 180 -0.45 -22.80 -12.91
CA ALA A 180 -1.86 -22.85 -13.30
C ALA A 180 -2.25 -21.79 -14.35
N PRO A 181 -1.94 -20.49 -14.18
CA PRO A 181 -2.25 -19.48 -15.20
C PRO A 181 -1.53 -19.74 -16.52
N TYR A 182 -0.29 -20.22 -16.45
CA TYR A 182 0.52 -20.48 -17.64
C TYR A 182 0.00 -21.68 -18.44
N GLN A 183 -0.36 -22.77 -17.77
CA GLN A 183 -0.94 -23.94 -18.43
C GLN A 183 -2.35 -23.65 -18.97
N ALA A 184 -3.17 -22.86 -18.25
CA ALA A 184 -4.47 -22.43 -18.74
C ALA A 184 -4.36 -21.67 -20.07
N LEU A 185 -3.42 -20.73 -20.18
CA LEU A 185 -3.16 -20.02 -21.45
C LEU A 185 -2.68 -20.96 -22.56
N ARG A 186 -1.76 -21.90 -22.27
CA ARG A 186 -1.30 -22.87 -23.27
C ARG A 186 -2.43 -23.74 -23.80
N LEU A 187 -3.36 -24.16 -22.93
CA LEU A 187 -4.53 -24.92 -23.33
C LEU A 187 -5.47 -24.09 -24.21
N TRP A 188 -5.64 -22.79 -23.94
CA TRP A 188 -6.46 -21.93 -24.80
C TRP A 188 -5.81 -21.64 -26.15
N VAL A 189 -4.49 -21.42 -26.22
CA VAL A 189 -3.77 -21.23 -27.49
C VAL A 189 -3.87 -22.47 -28.38
N ARG A 190 -3.68 -23.67 -27.82
CA ARG A 190 -3.77 -24.95 -28.56
C ARG A 190 -5.15 -25.17 -29.20
N GLN A 191 -6.20 -24.61 -28.60
CA GLN A 191 -7.57 -24.75 -29.10
C GLN A 191 -7.92 -23.78 -30.22
N GLY A 192 -7.23 -22.64 -30.33
CA GLY A 192 -7.47 -21.67 -31.40
C GLY A 192 -7.37 -22.28 -32.80
N ALA A 193 -6.59 -23.35 -32.96
CA ALA A 193 -6.41 -24.09 -34.21
C ALA A 193 -7.50 -25.13 -34.51
N ARG A 194 -8.34 -25.51 -33.53
CA ARG A 194 -9.31 -26.61 -33.65
C ARG A 194 -10.69 -26.09 -33.24
N GLY A 195 -11.45 -25.56 -34.21
CA GLY A 195 -12.66 -24.73 -34.03
C GLY A 195 -13.90 -25.36 -33.36
N THR A 196 -13.77 -26.32 -32.44
CA THR A 196 -14.87 -26.86 -31.63
C THR A 196 -14.66 -26.52 -30.15
N TRP A 197 -15.74 -26.38 -29.38
CA TRP A 197 -15.67 -26.25 -27.91
C TRP A 197 -15.08 -27.53 -27.32
N THR A 198 -13.76 -27.55 -27.12
CA THR A 198 -13.07 -28.77 -26.65
C THR A 198 -12.95 -28.79 -25.12
N PRO A 199 -12.85 -29.97 -24.49
CA PRO A 199 -12.61 -30.14 -23.05
C PRO A 199 -11.39 -29.35 -22.52
N ALA A 200 -10.46 -28.94 -23.39
CA ALA A 200 -9.29 -28.17 -22.97
C ALA A 200 -9.63 -26.75 -22.46
N THR A 201 -10.73 -26.12 -22.92
CA THR A 201 -11.17 -24.82 -22.37
C THR A 201 -11.72 -25.00 -20.96
N GLY A 202 -12.55 -26.04 -20.77
CA GLY A 202 -13.04 -26.41 -19.45
C GLY A 202 -11.91 -26.76 -18.49
N LEU A 203 -10.89 -27.49 -18.95
CA LEU A 203 -9.69 -27.81 -18.17
C LEU A 203 -8.90 -26.55 -17.78
N GLY A 204 -8.73 -25.59 -18.70
CA GLY A 204 -8.09 -24.30 -18.39
C GLY A 204 -8.85 -23.51 -17.31
N CYS A 205 -10.18 -23.43 -17.43
CA CYS A 205 -11.03 -22.79 -16.41
C CYS A 205 -10.97 -23.53 -15.07
N ALA A 206 -11.00 -24.87 -15.08
CA ALA A 206 -10.88 -25.69 -13.87
C ALA A 206 -9.52 -25.48 -13.18
N LEU A 207 -8.42 -25.41 -13.95
CA LEU A 207 -7.09 -25.11 -13.39
C LEU A 207 -7.04 -23.73 -12.72
N LEU A 208 -7.66 -22.72 -13.32
CA LEU A 208 -7.75 -21.37 -12.72
C LEU A 208 -8.65 -21.35 -11.48
N ALA A 209 -9.77 -22.08 -11.49
CA ALA A 209 -10.64 -22.21 -10.33
C ALA A 209 -9.91 -22.92 -9.17
N THR A 210 -9.23 -24.04 -9.46
CA THR A 210 -8.39 -24.75 -8.48
C THR A 210 -7.29 -23.83 -7.94
N HIS A 211 -6.63 -23.05 -8.79
CA HIS A 211 -5.64 -22.08 -8.35
C HIS A 211 -6.21 -21.01 -7.40
N ALA A 212 -7.38 -20.44 -7.71
CA ALA A 212 -8.05 -19.50 -6.83
C ALA A 212 -8.44 -20.13 -5.49
N VAL A 213 -8.95 -21.37 -5.51
CA VAL A 213 -9.26 -22.12 -4.28
C VAL A 213 -7.99 -22.38 -3.46
N VAL A 214 -6.89 -22.79 -4.09
CA VAL A 214 -5.61 -22.99 -3.39
C VAL A 214 -5.14 -21.68 -2.76
N LEU A 215 -5.12 -20.57 -3.51
CA LEU A 215 -4.70 -19.27 -2.97
C LEU A 215 -5.62 -18.76 -1.85
N CYS A 216 -6.92 -19.05 -1.88
CA CYS A 216 -7.85 -18.58 -0.85
C CYS A 216 -7.87 -19.49 0.38
N ALA A 217 -7.93 -20.82 0.18
CA ALA A 217 -8.16 -21.77 1.26
C ALA A 217 -6.87 -22.18 1.98
N LEU A 218 -5.76 -22.39 1.27
CA LEU A 218 -4.52 -22.94 1.85
C LEU A 218 -3.87 -21.98 2.86
N PRO A 219 -3.70 -20.67 2.57
CA PRO A 219 -3.26 -19.67 3.55
C PRO A 219 -4.09 -19.62 4.82
N VAL A 220 -5.41 -19.56 4.65
CA VAL A 220 -6.36 -19.40 5.75
C VAL A 220 -6.38 -20.65 6.61
N HIS A 221 -6.40 -21.83 5.97
CA HIS A 221 -6.37 -23.11 6.67
C HIS A 221 -5.10 -23.26 7.51
N VAL A 222 -3.92 -22.99 6.94
CA VAL A 222 -2.64 -23.08 7.68
C VAL A 222 -2.58 -22.04 8.81
N ALA A 223 -3.03 -20.80 8.55
CA ALA A 223 -3.02 -19.75 9.56
C ALA A 223 -3.91 -20.07 10.77
N VAL A 224 -5.07 -20.70 10.56
CA VAL A 224 -6.01 -21.08 11.62
C VAL A 224 -5.57 -22.35 12.34
N GLN A 225 -5.19 -23.41 11.62
CA GLN A 225 -4.85 -24.71 12.21
C GLN A 225 -3.55 -24.66 13.03
N HIS A 226 -2.52 -24.01 12.51
CA HIS A 226 -1.22 -23.95 13.17
C HIS A 226 -1.07 -22.75 14.10
N GLN A 227 -2.12 -21.93 14.23
CA GLN A 227 -2.14 -20.74 15.08
C GLN A 227 -0.86 -19.89 14.93
N LEU A 228 -0.48 -19.59 13.68
CA LEU A 228 0.76 -18.86 13.36
C LEU A 228 0.90 -17.56 14.20
N PRO A 229 2.10 -17.14 14.59
CA PRO A 229 2.31 -15.83 15.20
C PRO A 229 1.86 -14.66 14.30
N PRO A 230 1.48 -13.51 14.88
CA PRO A 230 0.83 -12.44 14.13
C PRO A 230 1.66 -11.89 12.97
N ALA A 231 2.98 -11.74 13.13
CA ALA A 231 3.83 -11.22 12.05
C ALA A 231 3.98 -12.23 10.90
N SER A 232 4.13 -13.53 11.22
CA SER A 232 4.18 -14.61 10.23
C SER A 232 2.88 -14.72 9.41
N ARG A 233 1.71 -14.59 10.06
CA ARG A 233 0.40 -14.51 9.37
C ARG A 233 0.34 -13.34 8.40
N CYS A 234 0.79 -12.15 8.81
CA CYS A 234 0.80 -10.96 7.96
C CYS A 234 1.66 -11.18 6.70
N VAL A 235 2.86 -11.73 6.84
CA VAL A 235 3.73 -12.05 5.70
C VAL A 235 3.02 -12.98 4.71
N LEU A 236 2.38 -14.03 5.23
CA LEU A 236 1.68 -15.02 4.40
C LEU A 236 0.49 -14.39 3.64
N VAL A 237 -0.29 -13.53 4.31
CA VAL A 237 -1.42 -12.81 3.68
C VAL A 237 -0.95 -11.79 2.65
N PHE A 238 0.14 -11.06 2.92
CA PHE A 238 0.71 -10.15 1.92
C PHE A 238 1.19 -10.89 0.67
N GLU A 239 1.83 -12.03 0.86
CA GLU A 239 2.24 -12.92 -0.24
C GLU A 239 1.04 -13.48 -1.01
N GLN A 240 -0.02 -13.87 -0.31
CA GLN A 240 -1.28 -14.30 -0.91
C GLN A 240 -1.89 -13.22 -1.81
N VAL A 241 -2.02 -11.98 -1.31
CA VAL A 241 -2.56 -10.86 -2.09
C VAL A 241 -1.65 -10.56 -3.28
N ARG A 242 -0.33 -10.59 -3.08
CA ARG A 242 0.65 -10.40 -4.16
C ARG A 242 0.44 -11.40 -5.30
N PHE A 243 0.29 -12.69 -4.99
CA PHE A 243 0.07 -13.72 -6.01
C PHE A 243 -1.27 -13.58 -6.72
N LEU A 244 -2.34 -13.26 -5.99
CA LEU A 244 -3.66 -13.03 -6.57
C LEU A 244 -3.65 -11.88 -7.58
N MET A 245 -3.02 -10.75 -7.23
CA MET A 245 -2.93 -9.60 -8.12
C MET A 245 -2.09 -9.92 -9.36
N LYS A 246 -0.98 -10.65 -9.20
CA LYS A 246 -0.11 -11.03 -10.31
C LYS A 246 -0.77 -12.03 -11.26
N SER A 247 -1.44 -13.06 -10.74
CA SER A 247 -2.15 -14.03 -11.58
C SER A 247 -3.28 -13.35 -12.35
N TYR A 248 -4.03 -12.45 -11.71
CA TYR A 248 -5.07 -11.67 -12.37
C TYR A 248 -4.50 -10.74 -13.46
N SER A 249 -3.44 -10.00 -13.16
CA SER A 249 -2.83 -9.10 -14.16
C SER A 249 -2.28 -9.87 -15.36
N PHE A 250 -1.66 -11.04 -15.14
CA PHE A 250 -1.15 -11.85 -16.23
C PHE A 250 -2.28 -12.37 -17.11
N LEU A 251 -3.34 -12.91 -16.50
CA LEU A 251 -4.51 -13.41 -17.21
C LEU A 251 -5.17 -12.31 -18.04
N ARG A 252 -5.39 -11.13 -17.44
CA ARG A 252 -6.01 -9.98 -18.09
C ARG A 252 -5.23 -9.51 -19.32
N GLU A 253 -3.91 -9.48 -19.26
CA GLU A 253 -3.07 -9.02 -20.37
C GLU A 253 -2.90 -10.11 -21.45
N ALA A 254 -2.80 -11.38 -21.05
CA ALA A 254 -2.57 -12.49 -21.97
C ALA A 254 -3.84 -12.97 -22.72
N VAL A 255 -5.03 -12.86 -22.11
CA VAL A 255 -6.29 -13.31 -22.73
C VAL A 255 -6.60 -12.59 -24.05
N PRO A 256 -6.56 -11.24 -24.14
CA PRO A 256 -6.77 -10.54 -25.41
C PRO A 256 -5.75 -10.95 -26.48
N GLY A 257 -4.49 -11.18 -26.09
CA GLY A 257 -3.43 -11.65 -27.00
C GLY A 257 -3.75 -13.03 -27.60
N THR A 258 -4.21 -13.97 -26.77
CA THR A 258 -4.60 -15.31 -27.26
C THR A 258 -5.86 -15.28 -28.13
N LEU A 259 -6.83 -14.39 -27.85
CA LEU A 259 -8.00 -14.17 -28.68
C LEU A 259 -7.65 -13.58 -30.07
N ARG A 260 -6.72 -12.62 -30.12
CA ARG A 260 -6.20 -12.05 -31.38
C ARG A 260 -5.38 -13.07 -32.18
N ALA A 261 -4.53 -13.85 -31.51
CA ALA A 261 -3.78 -14.94 -32.13
C ALA A 261 -4.71 -15.97 -32.83
N ARG A 262 -5.85 -16.29 -32.20
CA ARG A 262 -6.90 -17.12 -32.82
C ARG A 262 -7.51 -16.52 -34.08
N ARG A 263 -7.57 -15.18 -34.19
CA ARG A 263 -8.11 -14.47 -35.36
C ARG A 263 -7.11 -14.41 -36.54
N GLY A 264 -5.90 -14.95 -36.38
CA GLY A 264 -4.89 -15.00 -37.45
C GLY A 264 -3.91 -13.83 -37.46
N GLU A 265 -3.99 -12.91 -36.50
CA GLU A 265 -2.95 -11.93 -36.22
C GLU A 265 -1.85 -12.65 -35.43
N GLY A 266 -0.72 -12.97 -36.04
CA GLY A 266 0.36 -13.82 -35.52
C GLY A 266 1.09 -13.30 -34.26
N ILE A 267 0.37 -13.07 -33.17
CA ILE A 267 0.92 -12.68 -31.87
C ILE A 267 1.48 -13.93 -31.19
N GLN A 268 2.75 -13.87 -30.84
CA GLN A 268 3.48 -14.94 -30.17
C GLN A 268 2.92 -15.17 -28.75
N ALA A 269 2.79 -16.43 -28.35
CA ALA A 269 2.36 -16.75 -26.98
C ALA A 269 3.40 -16.23 -25.95
N PRO A 270 2.96 -15.79 -24.75
CA PRO A 270 3.86 -15.21 -23.76
C PRO A 270 4.94 -16.22 -23.33
N SER A 271 6.19 -15.76 -23.28
CA SER A 271 7.32 -16.60 -22.88
C SER A 271 7.25 -16.97 -21.40
N PHE A 272 7.63 -18.20 -21.05
CA PHE A 272 7.68 -18.65 -19.65
C PHE A 272 8.71 -17.83 -18.85
N SER A 273 9.84 -17.50 -19.46
CA SER A 273 10.91 -16.73 -18.82
C SER A 273 10.44 -15.32 -18.42
N SER A 274 9.73 -14.62 -19.32
CA SER A 274 9.14 -13.31 -19.00
C SER A 274 8.10 -13.39 -17.89
N TYR A 275 7.32 -14.49 -17.83
CA TYR A 275 6.34 -14.70 -16.75
C TYR A 275 7.00 -14.97 -15.39
N LEU A 276 8.02 -15.82 -15.36
CA LEU A 276 8.81 -16.07 -14.14
C LEU A 276 9.47 -14.78 -13.66
N TYR A 277 10.06 -14.01 -14.56
CA TYR A 277 10.63 -12.71 -14.23
C TYR A 277 9.58 -11.74 -13.65
N PHE A 278 8.38 -11.71 -14.23
CA PHE A 278 7.27 -10.90 -13.72
C PHE A 278 6.86 -11.29 -12.29
N LEU A 279 6.89 -12.58 -11.92
CA LEU A 279 6.54 -13.03 -10.57
C LEU A 279 7.44 -12.46 -9.49
N PHE A 280 8.72 -12.20 -9.78
CA PHE A 280 9.66 -11.57 -8.86
C PHE A 280 9.76 -10.04 -9.01
N CYS A 281 9.32 -9.48 -10.13
CA CYS A 281 9.38 -8.04 -10.38
C CYS A 281 8.56 -7.25 -9.34
N PRO A 282 9.02 -6.10 -8.83
CA PRO A 282 8.26 -5.23 -7.93
C PRO A 282 7.18 -4.42 -8.68
N THR A 283 6.44 -5.07 -9.58
CA THR A 283 5.33 -4.50 -10.34
C THR A 283 4.16 -5.48 -10.38
N LEU A 284 2.96 -4.93 -10.55
CA LEU A 284 1.70 -5.70 -10.59
C LEU A 284 1.08 -5.76 -11.99
N ILE A 285 1.72 -5.16 -12.99
CA ILE A 285 1.21 -5.12 -14.37
C ILE A 285 2.14 -5.93 -15.24
N TYR A 286 1.62 -7.02 -15.81
CA TYR A 286 2.36 -7.89 -16.72
C TYR A 286 2.67 -7.18 -18.05
N ARG A 287 3.93 -7.33 -18.49
CA ARG A 287 4.45 -6.98 -19.82
C ARG A 287 5.44 -8.04 -20.26
N GLU A 288 5.56 -8.26 -21.56
CA GLU A 288 6.55 -9.19 -22.11
C GLU A 288 7.98 -8.65 -21.99
N THR A 289 8.15 -7.34 -22.07
CA THR A 289 9.44 -6.65 -21.98
C THR A 289 9.34 -5.53 -20.93
N TYR A 290 10.25 -5.56 -19.97
CA TYR A 290 10.43 -4.48 -19.00
C TYR A 290 11.71 -3.71 -19.31
N PRO A 291 11.73 -2.40 -19.07
CA PRO A 291 12.96 -1.63 -19.15
C PRO A 291 13.94 -2.15 -18.11
N ARG A 292 15.13 -2.55 -18.54
CA ARG A 292 16.22 -2.99 -17.67
C ARG A 292 17.22 -1.83 -17.53
N PRO A 293 17.73 -1.53 -16.33
CA PRO A 293 18.88 -0.65 -16.22
C PRO A 293 20.05 -1.30 -16.96
N TRP A 294 20.62 -0.58 -17.92
CA TRP A 294 21.66 -1.04 -18.83
C TRP A 294 23.03 -1.16 -18.13
N ASP A 295 23.14 -0.77 -16.86
CA ASP A 295 24.36 -0.87 -16.05
C ASP A 295 24.70 -2.29 -15.55
N ALA A 296 23.81 -3.28 -15.74
CA ALA A 296 24.07 -4.67 -15.38
C ALA A 296 24.71 -5.50 -16.52
N CYS A 297 24.93 -4.92 -17.70
CA CYS A 297 25.48 -5.65 -18.86
C CYS A 297 27.01 -5.65 -18.92
N SER A 298 27.70 -5.03 -17.95
CA SER A 298 29.17 -5.01 -17.84
C SER A 298 29.72 -5.97 -16.78
N MET A 299 28.91 -6.88 -16.25
CA MET A 299 29.40 -7.93 -15.36
C MET A 299 29.55 -9.27 -16.11
N PRO A 300 30.76 -9.88 -16.12
CA PRO A 300 30.98 -11.16 -16.76
C PRO A 300 30.06 -12.23 -16.16
N ALA A 301 29.62 -13.18 -16.99
CA ALA A 301 28.63 -14.21 -16.67
C ALA A 301 28.93 -15.04 -15.40
N SER A 302 30.17 -15.01 -14.89
CA SER A 302 30.57 -15.64 -13.64
C SER A 302 30.02 -14.97 -12.37
N SER A 303 29.65 -13.68 -12.40
CA SER A 303 29.10 -12.99 -11.21
C SER A 303 27.59 -13.18 -11.01
N TRP A 304 26.88 -13.61 -12.06
CA TRP A 304 25.43 -13.88 -12.00
C TRP A 304 25.11 -15.07 -11.09
N VAL A 305 25.94 -16.12 -11.14
CA VAL A 305 25.77 -17.30 -10.28
C VAL A 305 26.05 -16.93 -8.82
N ALA A 306 27.02 -16.05 -8.56
CA ALA A 306 27.36 -15.60 -7.22
C ALA A 306 26.24 -14.72 -6.60
N SER A 307 25.65 -13.77 -7.34
CA SER A 307 24.57 -12.91 -6.80
C SER A 307 23.26 -13.66 -6.54
N VAL A 308 22.97 -14.71 -7.32
CA VAL A 308 21.80 -15.56 -7.09
C VAL A 308 22.02 -16.49 -5.88
N PHE A 309 23.25 -16.99 -5.66
CA PHE A 309 23.57 -17.81 -4.48
C PHE A 309 23.71 -17.00 -3.19
N LEU A 310 24.15 -15.74 -3.24
CA LEU A 310 24.26 -14.84 -2.07
C LEU A 310 22.92 -14.26 -1.59
N SER A 311 21.83 -14.49 -2.32
CA SER A 311 20.47 -14.04 -1.94
C SER A 311 19.59 -15.18 -1.38
N LEU A 312 20.15 -16.38 -1.17
CA LEU A 312 19.48 -17.46 -0.44
C LEU A 312 19.94 -17.43 1.02
N PRO A 313 19.04 -17.29 2.01
CA PRO A 313 19.42 -17.38 3.41
C PRO A 313 19.75 -18.85 3.73
N THR A 314 21.00 -19.10 4.09
CA THR A 314 21.33 -20.11 5.11
C THR A 314 21.49 -19.39 6.44
#